data_AF-A0A3G4VSK8-F1
#
_entry.id   AF-A0A3G4VSK8-F1
#
_cell.length_a   1.000
_cell.length_b   1.000
_cell.length_c   1.000
_cell.angle_alpha   90.00
_cell.angle_beta   90.00
_cell.angle_gamma   90.00
#
_symmetry.space_group_name_H-M   'P 1'
#
loop_
_entity.id
_entity.type
_entity.pdbx_description
1 polymer ?
#
loop_
_entity_poly.entity_id
_entity_poly.type
_entity_poly.pdbx_seq_one_letter_code
_entity_poly.pdbx_strand_id
1 'polypeptide(L)'
;MSAFHAGDAPAASRGVPISPGAAGTSGASGASGTPGASGQPGQPGTAGTPGQPGTPGAAGASGLAGPFGPHGPFGGRGTGGARGLRRFAGRRAPRPEVCELCGVAVAEDAHRHLVEVEKRSLVCACTACALLFDRPGAGGGRFRLVPRRYLADPGHPLDDGAWELLQIPVGVAFFFRNAALDRLVALYPSPAGATESELDPETWQTVLGAGRLAALLEPDVEALLLRRAEGRTECYLVPIDICYELVGRMRMLWTGFDGGAEARAALGTFFEAVERRAKVPAGEERRP
;
A
#
# COMPACT_ATOMS: atom_id res chain seq x y z
N MET A 1 -81.02 -22.52 -56.26
CA MET A 1 -81.86 -22.39 -57.46
C MET A 1 -82.93 -21.35 -57.20
N SER A 2 -83.07 -20.39 -58.13
CA SER A 2 -84.19 -19.44 -58.34
C SER A 2 -84.43 -18.37 -57.26
N ALA A 3 -84.21 -17.06 -57.45
CA ALA A 3 -84.54 -16.06 -58.50
C ALA A 3 -85.92 -15.38 -58.33
N PHE A 4 -85.97 -14.09 -58.72
CA PHE A 4 -87.11 -13.16 -58.97
C PHE A 4 -87.52 -12.20 -57.82
N HIS A 5 -87.75 -10.88 -57.95
CA HIS A 5 -88.03 -9.90 -59.05
C HIS A 5 -87.48 -8.51 -58.57
N ALA A 6 -86.87 -7.61 -59.37
CA ALA A 6 -87.30 -6.77 -60.51
C ALA A 6 -87.89 -5.37 -60.13
N GLY A 7 -87.38 -4.34 -60.83
CA GLY A 7 -87.93 -2.97 -60.98
C GLY A 7 -87.05 -1.86 -60.36
N ASP A 8 -86.81 -0.67 -60.93
CA ASP A 8 -86.98 -0.07 -62.27
C ASP A 8 -86.18 1.28 -62.24
N ALA A 9 -85.81 1.86 -63.39
CA ALA A 9 -84.94 3.07 -63.53
C ALA A 9 -85.76 4.40 -63.48
N PRO A 10 -85.27 5.62 -63.85
CA PRO A 10 -83.93 6.26 -63.86
C PRO A 10 -83.90 7.75 -63.33
N ALA A 11 -82.70 8.38 -63.35
CA ALA A 11 -82.38 9.83 -63.53
C ALA A 11 -82.87 10.87 -62.47
N ALA A 12 -82.23 12.00 -62.17
CA ALA A 12 -80.97 12.68 -62.45
C ALA A 12 -80.93 13.95 -61.56
N SER A 13 -79.77 14.43 -61.11
CA SER A 13 -79.40 15.87 -61.17
C SER A 13 -78.02 16.17 -60.58
N ARG A 14 -77.23 16.86 -61.41
CA ARG A 14 -75.89 17.44 -61.28
C ARG A 14 -75.50 17.99 -59.90
N GLY A 15 -74.28 17.66 -59.49
CA GLY A 15 -73.56 18.26 -58.36
C GLY A 15 -72.93 19.62 -58.69
N VAL A 16 -72.77 20.42 -57.63
CA VAL A 16 -72.01 21.68 -57.59
C VAL A 16 -70.57 21.36 -57.14
N PRO A 17 -69.51 21.84 -57.82
CA PRO A 17 -68.15 21.65 -57.35
C PRO A 17 -67.85 22.57 -56.17
N ILE A 18 -67.31 22.00 -55.09
CA ILE A 18 -66.85 22.73 -53.90
C ILE A 18 -65.37 23.09 -54.11
N SER A 19 -65.02 24.37 -53.95
CA SER A 19 -63.65 24.89 -54.07
C SER A 19 -62.72 24.31 -52.99
N PRO A 20 -61.43 24.01 -53.27
CA PRO A 20 -60.49 23.57 -52.25
C PRO A 20 -60.23 24.65 -51.19
N GLY A 21 -60.16 24.25 -49.92
CA GLY A 21 -59.82 25.13 -48.80
C GLY A 21 -58.38 25.65 -48.86
N ALA A 22 -58.17 26.89 -48.41
CA ALA A 22 -56.86 27.53 -48.37
C ALA A 22 -55.87 26.75 -47.48
N ALA A 23 -54.64 26.58 -47.96
CA ALA A 23 -53.56 25.94 -47.21
C ALA A 23 -53.20 26.75 -45.96
N GLY A 24 -53.03 26.07 -44.83
CA GLY A 24 -52.62 26.68 -43.56
C GLY A 24 -51.22 27.28 -43.63
N THR A 25 -51.03 28.44 -42.99
CA THR A 25 -49.74 29.13 -42.91
C THR A 25 -48.77 28.35 -42.03
N SER A 26 -47.56 28.08 -42.52
CA SER A 26 -46.48 27.47 -41.72
C SER A 26 -46.14 28.32 -40.49
N GLY A 27 -45.95 27.67 -39.34
CA GLY A 27 -45.61 28.33 -38.08
C GLY A 27 -44.25 29.03 -38.12
N ALA A 28 -44.14 30.14 -37.41
CA ALA A 28 -42.90 30.92 -37.32
C ALA A 28 -41.77 30.13 -36.65
N SER A 29 -40.56 30.21 -37.21
CA SER A 29 -39.37 29.56 -36.66
C SER A 29 -39.05 30.10 -35.25
N GLY A 30 -38.62 29.20 -34.36
CA GLY A 30 -38.24 29.55 -32.99
C GLY A 30 -37.01 30.47 -32.93
N ALA A 31 -36.99 31.35 -31.93
CA ALA A 31 -35.89 32.29 -31.71
C ALA A 31 -34.58 31.56 -31.35
N SER A 32 -33.46 32.03 -31.90
CA SER A 32 -32.12 31.51 -31.60
C SER A 32 -31.78 31.67 -30.12
N GLY A 33 -31.08 30.67 -29.55
CA GLY A 33 -30.64 30.69 -28.17
C GLY A 33 -29.64 31.83 -27.89
N THR A 34 -29.66 32.35 -26.66
CA THR A 34 -28.76 33.43 -26.22
C THR A 34 -27.33 32.92 -26.05
N PRO A 35 -26.30 33.73 -26.36
CA PRO A 35 -24.90 33.39 -26.11
C PRO A 35 -24.66 33.04 -24.63
N GLY A 36 -23.77 32.07 -24.39
CA GLY A 36 -23.41 31.64 -23.05
C GLY A 36 -22.70 32.74 -22.24
N ALA A 37 -22.86 32.69 -20.91
CA ALA A 37 -22.23 33.64 -20.01
C ALA A 37 -20.69 33.52 -20.04
N SER A 38 -20.00 34.66 -19.98
CA SER A 38 -18.53 34.71 -19.89
C SER A 38 -18.01 33.96 -18.66
N GLY A 39 -16.89 33.26 -18.80
CA GLY A 39 -16.24 32.54 -17.71
C GLY A 39 -15.80 33.47 -16.57
N GLN A 40 -15.79 32.94 -15.34
CA GLN A 40 -15.33 33.72 -14.19
C GLN A 40 -13.81 33.97 -14.23
N PRO A 41 -13.34 35.12 -13.72
CA PRO A 41 -11.91 35.38 -13.56
C PRO A 41 -11.24 34.32 -12.68
N GLY A 42 -9.97 34.00 -12.97
CA GLY A 42 -9.18 33.08 -12.16
C GLY A 42 -8.97 33.59 -10.73
N GLN A 43 -8.82 32.66 -9.79
CA GLN A 43 -8.60 33.03 -8.39
C GLN A 43 -7.21 33.64 -8.17
N PRO A 44 -7.06 34.61 -7.25
CA PRO A 44 -5.76 35.13 -6.85
C PRO A 44 -4.82 34.03 -6.34
N GLY A 45 -3.51 34.20 -6.60
CA GLY A 45 -2.49 33.29 -6.09
C GLY A 45 -2.43 33.28 -4.55
N THR A 46 -1.99 32.15 -3.99
CA THR A 46 -1.82 32.00 -2.54
C THR A 46 -0.69 32.87 -1.99
N ALA A 47 -0.86 33.40 -0.78
CA ALA A 47 0.20 34.14 -0.09
C ALA A 47 1.45 33.28 0.12
N GLY A 48 2.63 33.89 0.01
CA GLY A 48 3.91 33.24 0.26
C GLY A 48 4.06 32.80 1.73
N THR A 49 4.83 31.76 1.97
CA THR A 49 5.09 31.25 3.33
C THR A 49 5.92 32.26 4.15
N PRO A 50 5.61 32.44 5.45
CA PRO A 50 6.43 33.26 6.34
C PRO A 50 7.89 32.77 6.39
N GLY A 51 8.83 33.70 6.54
CA GLY A 51 10.24 33.38 6.70
C GLY A 51 10.53 32.59 7.98
N GLN A 52 11.57 31.76 7.95
CA GLN A 52 12.03 31.01 9.12
C GLN A 52 12.54 31.96 10.23
N PRO A 53 12.23 31.70 11.51
CA PRO A 53 12.81 32.43 12.63
C PRO A 53 14.35 32.36 12.62
N GLY A 54 15.01 33.44 13.03
CA GLY A 54 16.47 33.46 13.20
C GLY A 54 16.94 32.48 14.27
N THR A 55 18.19 32.00 14.15
CA THR A 55 18.78 31.10 15.14
C THR A 55 19.05 31.82 16.47
N PRO A 56 18.89 31.14 17.62
CA PRO A 56 19.26 31.71 18.92
C PRO A 56 20.75 32.10 18.97
N GLY A 57 21.05 33.20 19.64
CA GLY A 57 22.43 33.64 19.86
C GLY A 57 23.24 32.64 20.71
N ALA A 58 24.55 32.59 20.49
CA ALA A 58 25.45 31.72 21.24
C ALA A 58 25.45 32.07 22.75
N ALA A 59 25.51 31.04 23.60
CA ALA A 59 25.60 31.21 25.04
C ALA A 59 26.90 31.92 25.44
N GLY A 60 26.81 32.88 26.36
CA GLY A 60 27.97 33.63 26.85
C GLY A 60 28.99 32.73 27.55
N ALA A 61 30.28 33.05 27.39
CA ALA A 61 31.36 32.32 28.05
C ALA A 61 31.21 32.39 29.58
N SER A 62 31.32 31.23 30.24
CA SER A 62 31.31 31.15 31.70
C SER A 62 32.56 31.80 32.29
N GLY A 63 32.42 32.53 33.40
CA GLY A 63 33.54 33.20 34.07
C GLY A 63 34.58 32.22 34.61
N LEU A 64 35.85 32.65 34.62
CA LEU A 64 36.97 31.86 35.12
C LEU A 64 36.82 31.58 36.63
N ALA A 65 36.99 30.31 37.00
CA ALA A 65 36.96 29.87 38.39
C ALA A 65 38.17 30.42 39.17
N GLY A 66 37.94 30.85 40.42
CA GLY A 66 39.00 31.29 41.33
C GLY A 66 39.96 30.15 41.73
N PRO A 67 41.18 30.45 42.18
CA PRO A 67 42.18 29.44 42.50
C PRO A 67 41.79 28.59 43.72
N PHE A 68 42.03 27.28 43.62
CA PHE A 68 41.77 26.30 44.68
C PHE A 68 42.86 26.34 45.78
N GLY A 69 42.45 26.20 47.05
CA GLY A 69 43.34 25.99 48.19
C GLY A 69 43.88 24.55 48.28
N PRO A 70 44.96 24.30 49.05
CA PRO A 70 45.66 23.02 49.06
C PRO A 70 44.83 21.87 49.67
N HIS A 71 44.99 20.67 49.08
CA HIS A 71 44.22 19.46 49.39
C HIS A 71 44.64 18.77 50.71
N GLY A 72 43.65 18.32 51.49
CA GLY A 72 43.83 17.32 52.56
C GLY A 72 43.76 15.87 52.02
N PRO A 73 44.32 14.88 52.74
CA PRO A 73 44.49 13.53 52.21
C PRO A 73 43.19 12.72 52.14
N PHE A 74 43.19 11.77 51.20
CA PHE A 74 42.07 10.97 50.70
C PHE A 74 41.35 10.12 51.77
N GLY A 75 40.03 10.25 51.83
CA GLY A 75 39.10 9.28 52.41
C GLY A 75 38.16 8.74 51.33
N GLY A 76 38.15 7.41 51.16
CA GLY A 76 37.45 6.71 50.08
C GLY A 76 35.96 7.04 49.96
N ARG A 77 35.49 7.22 48.71
CA ARG A 77 34.07 7.41 48.41
C ARG A 77 33.54 6.31 47.52
N GLY A 78 32.37 5.80 47.92
CA GLY A 78 31.61 4.77 47.24
C GLY A 78 31.13 5.17 45.85
N THR A 79 30.90 4.12 45.07
CA THR A 79 30.40 4.12 43.69
C THR A 79 28.99 4.72 43.60
N GLY A 80 28.91 6.02 43.32
CA GLY A 80 27.65 6.76 43.13
C GLY A 80 27.25 7.03 41.67
N GLY A 81 27.87 6.35 40.68
CA GLY A 81 27.74 6.69 39.26
C GLY A 81 26.77 5.85 38.40
N ALA A 82 26.08 4.85 38.96
CA ALA A 82 25.40 3.82 38.15
C ALA A 82 23.87 3.84 38.19
N ARG A 83 23.22 4.90 38.70
CA ARG A 83 21.74 4.98 38.75
C ARG A 83 21.10 5.68 37.55
N GLY A 84 21.87 6.44 36.76
CA GLY A 84 21.34 7.17 35.60
C GLY A 84 21.27 6.37 34.29
N LEU A 85 22.18 5.41 34.08
CA LEU A 85 22.37 4.73 32.79
C LEU A 85 21.58 3.41 32.65
N ARG A 86 21.01 2.85 33.74
CA ARG A 86 20.20 1.62 33.66
C ARG A 86 18.93 1.77 32.83
N ARG A 87 18.39 3.00 32.69
CA ARG A 87 17.20 3.26 31.85
C ARG A 87 17.48 3.21 30.34
N PHE A 88 18.75 3.21 29.93
CA PHE A 88 19.18 3.17 28.54
C PHE A 88 19.84 1.85 28.14
N ALA A 89 20.18 0.98 29.11
CA ALA A 89 20.86 -0.30 28.86
C ALA A 89 19.94 -1.53 28.96
N GLY A 90 18.70 -1.36 29.44
CA GLY A 90 17.71 -2.44 29.44
C GLY A 90 16.88 -2.40 28.17
N ARG A 91 16.67 -3.54 27.52
CA ARG A 91 15.53 -3.71 26.59
C ARG A 91 14.29 -3.28 27.36
N ARG A 92 13.67 -2.17 26.93
CA ARG A 92 12.40 -1.73 27.51
C ARG A 92 11.43 -2.91 27.41
N ALA A 93 10.79 -3.27 28.53
CA ALA A 93 9.76 -4.30 28.50
C ALA A 93 8.77 -3.94 27.37
N PRO A 94 8.43 -4.90 26.49
CA PRO A 94 7.50 -4.65 25.41
C PRO A 94 6.23 -4.04 26.00
N ARG A 95 5.79 -2.91 25.45
CA ARG A 95 4.53 -2.32 25.86
C ARG A 95 3.43 -3.29 25.42
N PRO A 96 2.36 -3.49 26.20
CA PRO A 96 1.25 -4.29 25.72
C PRO A 96 0.72 -3.66 24.43
N GLU A 97 0.64 -4.47 23.38
CA GLU A 97 0.04 -4.07 22.11
C GLU A 97 -1.45 -3.77 22.35
N VAL A 98 -1.96 -2.75 21.67
CA VAL A 98 -3.36 -2.33 21.76
C VAL A 98 -3.99 -2.30 20.39
N CYS A 99 -5.26 -2.66 20.31
CA CYS A 99 -6.04 -2.46 19.10
C CYS A 99 -6.19 -0.96 18.86
N GLU A 100 -5.73 -0.46 17.72
CA GLU A 100 -5.77 0.96 17.39
C GLU A 100 -7.19 1.46 17.02
N LEU A 101 -8.14 0.54 16.84
CA LEU A 101 -9.54 0.87 16.55
C LEU A 101 -10.41 1.00 17.80
N CYS A 102 -10.16 0.21 18.84
CA CYS A 102 -11.01 0.18 20.04
C CYS A 102 -10.24 0.28 21.37
N GLY A 103 -8.91 0.27 21.35
CA GLY A 103 -8.04 0.42 22.52
C GLY A 103 -7.88 -0.81 23.40
N VAL A 104 -8.53 -1.94 23.07
CA VAL A 104 -8.38 -3.17 23.87
C VAL A 104 -6.96 -3.71 23.74
N ALA A 105 -6.40 -4.22 24.84
CA ALA A 105 -5.12 -4.93 24.80
C ALA A 105 -5.22 -6.16 23.89
N VAL A 106 -4.19 -6.38 23.08
CA VAL A 106 -4.07 -7.53 22.19
C VAL A 106 -2.80 -8.31 22.52
N ALA A 107 -2.83 -9.62 22.31
CA ALA A 107 -1.65 -10.45 22.49
C ALA A 107 -0.62 -10.15 21.40
N GLU A 108 0.64 -9.97 21.80
CA GLU A 108 1.76 -9.61 20.91
C GLU A 108 1.90 -10.58 19.72
N ASP A 109 1.62 -11.87 19.92
CA ASP A 109 1.87 -12.95 18.97
C ASP A 109 0.62 -13.50 18.25
N ALA A 110 -0.58 -13.05 18.61
CA ALA A 110 -1.83 -13.65 18.12
C ALA A 110 -2.81 -12.68 17.43
N HIS A 111 -2.54 -11.38 17.48
CA HIS A 111 -3.45 -10.37 16.93
C HIS A 111 -3.45 -10.31 15.40
N ARG A 112 -4.33 -9.48 14.85
CA ARG A 112 -4.48 -9.29 13.39
C ARG A 112 -3.96 -7.91 13.02
N HIS A 113 -3.47 -7.79 11.79
CA HIS A 113 -3.13 -6.50 11.21
C HIS A 113 -4.13 -6.11 10.13
N LEU A 114 -4.40 -4.82 10.06
CA LEU A 114 -5.08 -4.17 8.94
C LEU A 114 -4.07 -3.28 8.23
N VAL A 115 -4.21 -3.13 6.92
CA VAL A 115 -3.50 -2.10 6.15
C VAL A 115 -4.43 -0.91 5.99
N GLU A 116 -4.00 0.27 6.44
CA GLU A 116 -4.62 1.54 6.06
C GLU A 116 -4.09 1.94 4.68
N VAL A 117 -4.89 1.75 3.63
CA VAL A 117 -4.45 1.82 2.22
C VAL A 117 -3.90 3.21 1.86
N GLU A 118 -4.55 4.27 2.32
CA GLU A 118 -4.14 5.66 2.03
C GLU A 118 -2.80 6.02 2.66
N LYS A 119 -2.59 5.62 3.92
CA LYS A 119 -1.36 5.93 4.67
C LYS A 119 -0.25 4.90 4.51
N ARG A 120 -0.59 3.72 3.97
CA ARG A 120 0.33 2.56 3.82
C ARG A 120 0.94 2.14 5.14
N SER A 121 0.15 2.16 6.20
CA SER A 121 0.56 1.76 7.54
C SER A 121 -0.19 0.52 7.99
N LEU A 122 0.50 -0.32 8.75
CA LEU A 122 -0.12 -1.42 9.48
C LEU A 122 -0.80 -0.88 10.73
N VAL A 123 -1.92 -1.50 11.07
CA VAL A 123 -2.75 -1.15 12.21
C VAL A 123 -3.06 -2.43 13.00
N CYS A 124 -2.73 -2.42 14.29
CA CYS A 124 -3.02 -3.53 15.19
C CYS A 124 -4.53 -3.63 15.45
N ALA A 125 -5.10 -4.82 15.22
CA ALA A 125 -6.52 -5.09 15.35
C ALA A 125 -6.80 -6.30 16.25
N CYS A 126 -7.73 -6.14 17.20
CA CYS A 126 -8.29 -7.28 17.91
C CYS A 126 -9.16 -8.12 16.96
N THR A 127 -9.44 -9.37 17.33
CA THR A 127 -10.25 -10.29 16.50
C THR A 127 -11.60 -9.68 16.10
N ALA A 128 -12.30 -9.03 17.04
CA ALA A 128 -13.60 -8.43 16.77
C ALA A 128 -13.52 -7.31 15.71
N CYS A 129 -12.56 -6.39 15.86
CA CYS A 129 -12.36 -5.32 14.89
C CYS A 129 -11.87 -5.84 13.54
N ALA A 130 -10.98 -6.84 13.52
CA ALA A 130 -10.49 -7.44 12.28
C ALA A 130 -11.63 -8.06 11.44
N LEU A 131 -12.58 -8.74 12.09
CA LEU A 131 -13.73 -9.35 11.42
C LEU A 131 -14.65 -8.33 10.72
N LEU A 132 -14.66 -7.07 11.19
CA LEU A 132 -15.43 -6.01 10.53
C LEU A 132 -14.89 -5.69 9.13
N PHE A 133 -13.60 -5.91 8.88
CA PHE A 133 -12.91 -5.58 7.64
C PHE A 133 -12.54 -6.80 6.78
N ASP A 134 -13.01 -7.98 7.16
CA ASP A 134 -12.81 -9.23 6.42
C ASP A 134 -13.63 -9.27 5.10
N ARG A 135 -14.67 -8.42 4.99
CA ARG A 135 -15.51 -8.35 3.80
C ARG A 135 -15.02 -7.27 2.82
N PRO A 136 -14.97 -7.57 1.50
CA PRO A 136 -14.66 -6.57 0.48
C PRO A 136 -15.60 -5.36 0.59
N GLY A 137 -15.03 -4.15 0.63
CA GLY A 137 -15.77 -2.89 0.72
C GLY A 137 -16.14 -2.42 2.13
N ALA A 138 -15.81 -3.18 3.18
CA ALA A 138 -15.96 -2.71 4.55
C ALA A 138 -15.13 -1.43 4.81
N GLY A 139 -15.67 -0.50 5.60
CA GLY A 139 -14.98 0.76 5.94
C GLY A 139 -14.63 1.65 4.72
N GLY A 140 -15.36 1.52 3.62
CA GLY A 140 -15.09 2.27 2.38
C GLY A 140 -13.78 1.86 1.68
N GLY A 141 -13.22 0.69 2.01
CA GLY A 141 -11.95 0.22 1.44
C GLY A 141 -10.71 0.88 2.05
N ARG A 142 -10.86 1.76 3.05
CA ARG A 142 -9.73 2.41 3.75
C ARG A 142 -8.85 1.40 4.49
N PHE A 143 -9.46 0.38 5.09
CA PHE A 143 -8.76 -0.66 5.82
C PHE A 143 -8.98 -2.01 5.14
N ARG A 144 -7.90 -2.78 5.01
CA ARG A 144 -7.94 -4.14 4.47
C ARG A 144 -7.32 -5.12 5.45
N LEU A 145 -7.97 -6.26 5.66
CA LEU A 145 -7.43 -7.32 6.51
C LEU A 145 -6.23 -7.99 5.86
N VAL A 146 -5.13 -8.08 6.61
CA VAL A 146 -3.95 -8.83 6.18
C VAL A 146 -4.26 -10.33 6.23
N PRO A 147 -4.12 -11.06 5.10
CA PRO A 147 -4.31 -12.51 5.05
C PRO A 147 -3.33 -13.26 5.95
N ARG A 148 -3.53 -14.58 6.10
CA ARG A 148 -2.60 -15.46 6.85
C ARG A 148 -2.05 -16.60 5.99
N ARG A 149 -2.22 -16.51 4.67
CA ARG A 149 -1.77 -17.56 3.75
C ARG A 149 -0.31 -17.35 3.37
N TYR A 150 0.40 -18.46 3.17
CA TYR A 150 1.78 -18.49 2.70
C TYR A 150 1.82 -19.46 1.53
N LEU A 151 2.33 -19.01 0.39
CA LEU A 151 2.50 -19.85 -0.79
C LEU A 151 3.96 -19.84 -1.23
N ALA A 152 4.43 -20.95 -1.76
CA ALA A 152 5.78 -21.09 -2.30
C ALA A 152 5.75 -21.34 -3.81
N ASP A 153 6.67 -20.71 -4.53
CA ASP A 153 6.98 -20.99 -5.93
C ASP A 153 8.48 -21.32 -6.05
N PRO A 154 8.86 -22.56 -5.73
CA PRO A 154 10.26 -22.98 -5.79
C PRO A 154 10.81 -23.06 -7.23
N GLY A 155 9.95 -22.91 -8.25
CA GLY A 155 10.32 -22.90 -9.66
C GLY A 155 10.35 -21.50 -10.28
N HIS A 156 10.36 -20.44 -9.47
CA HIS A 156 10.33 -19.07 -9.97
C HIS A 156 11.53 -18.80 -10.90
N PRO A 157 11.31 -18.36 -12.17
CA PRO A 157 12.35 -18.34 -13.20
C PRO A 157 13.29 -17.13 -13.12
N LEU A 158 13.59 -16.64 -11.92
CA LEU A 158 14.43 -15.46 -11.73
C LEU A 158 15.90 -15.88 -11.59
N ASP A 159 16.64 -15.67 -12.68
CA ASP A 159 18.08 -15.90 -12.74
C ASP A 159 18.88 -14.71 -12.18
N ASP A 160 20.19 -14.90 -12.02
CA ASP A 160 21.07 -13.87 -11.46
C ASP A 160 21.09 -12.57 -12.29
N GLY A 161 20.88 -12.66 -13.60
CA GLY A 161 20.80 -11.49 -14.49
C GLY A 161 19.54 -10.66 -14.24
N ALA A 162 18.39 -11.32 -14.06
CA ALA A 162 17.14 -10.68 -13.69
C ALA A 162 17.21 -10.01 -12.32
N TRP A 163 17.98 -10.56 -11.37
CA TRP A 163 18.20 -9.92 -10.07
C TRP A 163 18.99 -8.61 -10.20
N GLU A 164 20.00 -8.57 -11.07
CA GLU A 164 20.83 -7.38 -11.25
C GLU A 164 20.02 -6.19 -11.82
N LEU A 165 19.04 -6.47 -12.68
CA LEU A 165 18.10 -5.47 -13.20
C LEU A 165 17.24 -4.84 -12.10
N LEU A 166 17.08 -5.49 -10.95
CA LEU A 166 16.33 -4.93 -9.81
C LEU A 166 17.12 -3.85 -9.05
N GLN A 167 18.44 -3.75 -9.28
CA GLN A 167 19.34 -2.85 -8.57
C GLN A 167 19.29 -3.02 -7.03
N ILE A 168 19.02 -4.24 -6.56
CA ILE A 168 18.91 -4.55 -5.11
C ILE A 168 20.25 -5.10 -4.61
N PRO A 169 20.95 -4.38 -3.70
CA PRO A 169 22.31 -4.74 -3.28
C PRO A 169 22.36 -5.90 -2.27
N VAL A 170 21.22 -6.39 -1.80
CA VAL A 170 21.09 -7.46 -0.81
C VAL A 170 20.41 -8.68 -1.42
N GLY A 171 20.58 -9.85 -0.81
CA GLY A 171 19.97 -11.10 -1.30
C GLY A 171 18.50 -11.30 -0.90
N VAL A 172 17.78 -10.25 -0.51
CA VAL A 172 16.39 -10.34 -0.07
C VAL A 172 15.61 -9.08 -0.45
N ALA A 173 14.42 -9.28 -0.98
CA ALA A 173 13.52 -8.20 -1.38
C ALA A 173 12.07 -8.65 -1.27
N PHE A 174 11.14 -7.71 -1.15
CA PHE A 174 9.73 -8.00 -1.27
C PHE A 174 9.02 -6.98 -2.15
N PHE A 175 8.01 -7.46 -2.87
CA PHE A 175 7.29 -6.71 -3.88
C PHE A 175 5.80 -6.78 -3.60
N PHE A 176 5.11 -5.65 -3.64
CA PHE A 176 3.65 -5.61 -3.52
C PHE A 176 3.06 -4.60 -4.49
N ARG A 177 1.81 -4.82 -4.89
CA ARG A 177 1.07 -3.86 -5.72
C ARG A 177 0.39 -2.85 -4.82
N ASN A 178 0.66 -1.57 -5.04
CA ASN A 178 -0.05 -0.48 -4.42
C ASN A 178 -1.32 -0.18 -5.22
N ALA A 179 -2.51 -0.40 -4.65
CA ALA A 179 -3.75 -0.18 -5.39
C ALA A 179 -4.03 1.31 -5.65
N ALA A 180 -3.63 2.20 -4.75
CA ALA A 180 -3.90 3.64 -4.85
C ALA A 180 -3.09 4.33 -5.95
N LEU A 181 -1.84 3.91 -6.17
CA LEU A 181 -0.96 4.42 -7.22
C LEU A 181 -0.99 3.58 -8.50
N ASP A 182 -1.68 2.44 -8.47
CA ASP A 182 -1.63 1.41 -9.49
C ASP A 182 -0.19 1.06 -9.93
N ARG A 183 0.72 0.97 -8.96
CA ARG A 183 2.14 0.67 -9.21
C ARG A 183 2.65 -0.41 -8.29
N LEU A 184 3.69 -1.10 -8.72
CA LEU A 184 4.43 -1.98 -7.84
C LEU A 184 5.46 -1.21 -7.02
N VAL A 185 5.70 -1.71 -5.82
CA VAL A 185 6.68 -1.19 -4.90
C VAL A 185 7.63 -2.33 -4.56
N ALA A 186 8.93 -2.10 -4.76
CA ALA A 186 9.99 -3.02 -4.39
C ALA A 186 10.70 -2.48 -3.14
N LEU A 187 10.71 -3.26 -2.07
CA LEU A 187 11.37 -2.91 -0.82
C LEU A 187 12.41 -3.95 -0.45
N TYR A 188 13.51 -3.51 0.14
CA TYR A 188 14.50 -4.40 0.74
C TYR A 188 14.94 -3.89 2.13
N PRO A 189 15.34 -4.78 3.05
CA PRO A 189 15.84 -4.40 4.36
C PRO A 189 17.19 -3.68 4.26
N SER A 190 17.33 -2.57 5.00
CA SER A 190 18.58 -1.81 5.15
C SER A 190 18.75 -1.33 6.60
N PRO A 191 19.91 -0.75 6.97
CA PRO A 191 20.10 -0.11 8.28
C PRO A 191 19.05 0.97 8.60
N ALA A 192 18.51 1.63 7.57
CA ALA A 192 17.49 2.66 7.72
C ALA A 192 16.07 2.09 7.87
N GLY A 193 15.87 0.79 7.62
CA GLY A 193 14.56 0.15 7.59
C GLY A 193 14.23 -0.36 6.19
N ALA A 194 12.98 -0.18 5.76
CA ALA A 194 12.55 -0.59 4.43
C ALA A 194 13.05 0.46 3.42
N THR A 195 13.87 0.04 2.48
CA THR A 195 14.37 0.91 1.41
C THR A 195 13.70 0.54 0.10
N GLU A 196 13.16 1.55 -0.58
CA GLU A 196 12.51 1.39 -1.89
C GLU A 196 13.55 1.35 -3.00
N SER A 197 13.42 0.38 -3.91
CA SER A 197 14.14 0.35 -5.18
C SER A 197 13.25 0.98 -6.25
N GLU A 198 13.80 1.93 -7.00
CA GLU A 198 13.14 2.51 -8.17
C GLU A 198 13.26 1.53 -9.34
N LEU A 199 12.13 0.99 -9.78
CA LEU A 199 12.07 0.05 -10.89
C LEU A 199 11.20 0.59 -12.01
N ASP A 200 11.68 0.48 -13.24
CA ASP A 200 10.85 0.74 -14.41
C ASP A 200 9.73 -0.31 -14.54
N PRO A 201 8.52 0.07 -14.97
CA PRO A 201 7.39 -0.85 -15.13
C PRO A 201 7.66 -2.06 -16.04
N GLU A 202 8.57 -1.92 -17.01
CA GLU A 202 8.96 -3.01 -17.94
C GLU A 202 9.82 -4.08 -17.25
N THR A 203 10.68 -3.67 -16.31
CA THR A 203 11.51 -4.57 -15.49
C THR A 203 10.63 -5.52 -14.68
N TRP A 204 9.48 -5.04 -14.20
CA TRP A 204 8.51 -5.89 -13.50
C TRP A 204 7.98 -7.04 -14.36
N GLN A 205 7.51 -6.77 -15.59
CA GLN A 205 6.93 -7.81 -16.45
C GLN A 205 7.95 -8.90 -16.76
N THR A 206 9.20 -8.48 -16.92
CA THR A 206 10.33 -9.36 -17.21
C THR A 206 10.71 -10.22 -16.01
N VAL A 207 10.75 -9.65 -14.79
CA VAL A 207 11.33 -10.30 -13.60
C VAL A 207 10.30 -11.05 -12.75
N LEU A 208 9.05 -10.58 -12.71
CA LEU A 208 8.00 -11.12 -11.83
C LEU A 208 6.69 -11.47 -12.56
N GLY A 209 6.47 -10.96 -13.78
CA GLY A 209 5.29 -11.30 -14.61
C GLY A 209 5.20 -12.76 -15.05
N ALA A 210 6.32 -13.50 -15.01
CA ALA A 210 6.36 -14.93 -15.32
C ALA A 210 6.07 -15.84 -14.12
N GLY A 211 5.99 -15.29 -12.90
CA GLY A 211 5.83 -16.05 -11.67
C GLY A 211 4.38 -16.44 -11.38
N ARG A 212 4.15 -17.68 -10.94
CA ARG A 212 2.79 -18.20 -10.69
C ARG A 212 2.06 -17.43 -9.59
N LEU A 213 2.81 -16.93 -8.61
CA LEU A 213 2.27 -16.23 -7.45
C LEU A 213 1.90 -14.78 -7.74
N ALA A 214 2.49 -14.15 -8.76
CA ALA A 214 2.18 -12.76 -9.11
C ALA A 214 0.69 -12.58 -9.48
N ALA A 215 0.09 -13.58 -10.13
CA ALA A 215 -1.33 -13.58 -10.47
C ALA A 215 -2.25 -13.77 -9.25
N LEU A 216 -1.75 -14.33 -8.15
CA LEU A 216 -2.51 -14.57 -6.92
C LEU A 216 -2.40 -13.43 -5.91
N LEU A 217 -1.44 -12.53 -6.11
CA LEU A 217 -1.06 -11.45 -5.20
C LEU A 217 -2.24 -10.50 -4.96
N GLU A 218 -2.66 -10.37 -3.71
CA GLU A 218 -3.64 -9.36 -3.32
C GLU A 218 -2.96 -8.00 -3.08
N PRO A 219 -3.39 -6.91 -3.77
CA PRO A 219 -2.79 -5.59 -3.60
C PRO A 219 -2.84 -5.09 -2.15
N ASP A 220 -1.82 -4.33 -1.77
CA ASP A 220 -1.58 -3.69 -0.47
C ASP A 220 -1.41 -4.63 0.74
N VAL A 221 -1.97 -5.84 0.74
CA VAL A 221 -2.01 -6.73 1.91
C VAL A 221 -1.12 -7.97 1.81
N GLU A 222 -0.61 -8.29 0.62
CA GLU A 222 0.32 -9.38 0.39
C GLU A 222 1.54 -8.90 -0.39
N ALA A 223 2.62 -9.66 -0.27
CA ALA A 223 3.86 -9.42 -0.99
C ALA A 223 4.46 -10.70 -1.56
N LEU A 224 5.13 -10.56 -2.70
CA LEU A 224 6.09 -11.53 -3.19
C LEU A 224 7.42 -11.28 -2.46
N LEU A 225 7.80 -12.18 -1.57
CA LEU A 225 9.06 -12.18 -0.85
C LEU A 225 10.06 -13.07 -1.58
N LEU A 226 11.17 -12.49 -2.00
CA LEU A 226 12.22 -13.17 -2.74
C LEU A 226 13.50 -13.27 -1.90
N ARG A 227 14.16 -14.41 -2.02
CA ARG A 227 15.48 -14.67 -1.43
C ARG A 227 16.42 -15.22 -2.50
N ARG A 228 17.61 -14.63 -2.60
CA ARG A 228 18.71 -15.17 -3.38
C ARG A 228 19.57 -16.07 -2.51
N ALA A 229 19.67 -17.35 -2.85
CA ALA A 229 20.51 -18.34 -2.17
C ALA A 229 21.16 -19.27 -3.20
N GLU A 230 22.50 -19.38 -3.16
CA GLU A 230 23.28 -20.37 -3.92
C GLU A 230 22.96 -20.45 -5.43
N GLY A 231 22.79 -19.28 -6.09
CA GLY A 231 22.51 -19.19 -7.53
C GLY A 231 21.06 -19.56 -7.91
N ARG A 232 20.17 -19.64 -6.91
CA ARG A 232 18.72 -19.79 -7.11
C ARG A 232 17.97 -18.69 -6.38
N THR A 233 16.81 -18.36 -6.91
CA THR A 233 15.89 -17.41 -6.30
C THR A 233 14.66 -18.17 -5.82
N GLU A 234 14.40 -18.10 -4.52
CA GLU A 234 13.19 -18.63 -3.92
C GLU A 234 12.14 -17.50 -3.88
N CYS A 235 10.91 -17.82 -4.26
CA CYS A 235 9.80 -16.87 -4.26
C CYS A 235 8.67 -17.38 -3.36
N TYR A 236 8.20 -16.52 -2.47
CA TYR A 236 7.09 -16.78 -1.58
C TYR A 236 6.04 -15.69 -1.71
N LEU A 237 4.76 -16.04 -1.68
CA LEU A 237 3.68 -15.09 -1.44
C LEU A 237 3.35 -15.15 0.03
N VAL A 238 3.53 -14.03 0.70
CA VAL A 238 3.38 -13.89 2.14
C VAL A 238 2.49 -12.69 2.46
N PRO A 239 1.90 -12.64 3.65
CA PRO A 239 1.22 -11.44 4.09
C PRO A 239 2.21 -10.26 4.25
N ILE A 240 1.76 -9.03 4.04
CA ILE A 240 2.66 -7.87 3.99
C ILE A 240 3.31 -7.53 5.35
N ASP A 241 2.63 -7.83 6.44
CA ASP A 241 3.10 -7.57 7.81
C ASP A 241 4.38 -8.34 8.15
N ILE A 242 4.52 -9.59 7.68
CA ILE A 242 5.73 -10.38 7.91
C ILE A 242 6.95 -9.80 7.18
N CYS A 243 6.76 -9.10 6.05
CA CYS A 243 7.83 -8.38 5.36
C CYS A 243 8.32 -7.18 6.19
N TYR A 244 7.40 -6.42 6.78
CA TYR A 244 7.76 -5.32 7.66
C TYR A 244 8.35 -5.79 9.00
N GLU A 245 7.90 -6.93 9.51
CA GLU A 245 8.54 -7.61 10.65
C GLU A 245 10.00 -7.97 10.33
N LEU A 246 10.25 -8.57 9.16
CA LEU A 246 11.61 -8.87 8.69
C LEU A 246 12.48 -7.61 8.66
N VAL A 247 11.98 -6.53 8.06
CA VAL A 247 12.69 -5.25 8.01
C VAL A 247 13.02 -4.74 9.41
N GLY A 248 12.05 -4.75 10.33
CA GLY A 248 12.25 -4.32 11.71
C GLY A 248 13.31 -5.16 12.41
N ARG A 249 13.26 -6.48 12.23
CA ARG A 249 14.25 -7.42 12.78
C ARG A 249 15.65 -7.18 12.21
N MET A 250 15.78 -7.01 10.90
CA MET A 250 17.06 -6.73 10.25
C MET A 250 17.64 -5.41 10.73
N ARG A 251 16.82 -4.36 10.83
CA ARG A 251 17.26 -3.05 11.35
C ARG A 251 17.79 -3.12 12.79
N MET A 252 17.18 -3.96 13.65
CA MET A 252 17.63 -4.11 15.05
C MET A 252 18.94 -4.91 15.19
N LEU A 253 19.18 -5.85 14.27
CA LEU A 253 20.33 -6.75 14.31
C LEU A 253 21.47 -6.29 13.39
N TRP A 254 21.26 -5.23 12.62
CA TRP A 254 22.23 -4.77 11.65
C TRP A 254 23.51 -4.29 12.33
N THR A 255 24.62 -4.90 11.97
CA THR A 255 25.95 -4.49 12.44
C THR A 255 26.91 -4.40 11.25
N GLY A 256 27.73 -3.33 11.21
CA GLY A 256 28.73 -3.15 10.15
C GLY A 256 28.12 -2.95 8.75
N PHE A 257 28.94 -3.23 7.73
CA PHE A 257 28.58 -3.04 6.31
C PHE A 257 27.79 -4.24 5.74
N ASP A 258 28.08 -5.46 6.20
CA ASP A 258 27.48 -6.71 5.71
C ASP A 258 26.28 -7.20 6.55
N GLY A 259 25.81 -6.38 7.51
CA GLY A 259 24.77 -6.74 8.47
C GLY A 259 25.24 -7.64 9.61
N GLY A 260 26.40 -8.29 9.48
CA GLY A 260 26.98 -9.18 10.47
C GLY A 260 26.37 -10.60 10.50
N ALA A 261 27.01 -11.48 11.27
CA ALA A 261 26.62 -12.88 11.38
C ALA A 261 25.24 -13.07 12.04
N GLU A 262 24.89 -12.20 13.01
CA GLU A 262 23.61 -12.27 13.72
C GLU A 262 22.42 -11.94 12.80
N ALA A 263 22.54 -10.91 11.96
CA ALA A 263 21.52 -10.60 10.96
C ALA A 263 21.35 -11.73 9.94
N ARG A 264 22.45 -12.32 9.47
CA ARG A 264 22.42 -13.48 8.56
C ARG A 264 21.74 -14.70 9.19
N ALA A 265 22.05 -15.03 10.45
CA ALA A 265 21.41 -16.12 11.17
C ALA A 265 19.91 -15.86 11.39
N ALA A 266 19.54 -14.63 11.73
CA ALA A 266 18.15 -14.20 11.90
C ALA A 266 17.36 -14.28 10.58
N LEU A 267 17.98 -13.90 9.46
CA LEU A 267 17.39 -14.03 8.12
C LEU A 267 17.14 -15.50 7.77
N GLY A 268 18.12 -16.39 8.02
CA GLY A 268 17.95 -17.83 7.83
C GLY A 268 16.78 -18.39 8.66
N THR A 269 16.76 -18.07 9.96
CA THR A 269 15.67 -18.49 10.87
C THR A 269 14.29 -18.00 10.41
N PHE A 270 14.23 -16.78 9.87
CA PHE A 270 13.01 -16.20 9.33
C PHE A 270 12.50 -16.99 8.11
N PHE A 271 13.37 -17.27 7.14
CA PHE A 271 12.97 -18.02 5.95
C PHE A 271 12.60 -19.47 6.26
N GLU A 272 13.28 -20.14 7.19
CA GLU A 272 12.85 -21.46 7.67
C GLU A 272 11.42 -21.42 8.24
N ALA A 273 11.02 -20.33 8.90
CA ALA A 273 9.67 -20.16 9.42
C ALA A 273 8.64 -19.91 8.31
N VAL A 274 9.01 -19.16 7.28
CA VAL A 274 8.20 -18.95 6.07
C VAL A 274 8.00 -20.28 5.35
N GLU A 275 9.07 -21.01 5.07
CA GLU A 275 9.07 -22.30 4.39
C GLU A 275 8.17 -23.33 5.08
N ARG A 276 8.25 -23.44 6.42
CA ARG A 276 7.37 -24.36 7.19
C ARG A 276 5.88 -24.05 7.05
N ARG A 277 5.52 -22.78 6.81
CA ARG A 277 4.12 -22.34 6.67
C ARG A 277 3.66 -22.35 5.21
N ALA A 278 4.59 -22.21 4.27
CA ALA A 278 4.30 -22.07 2.86
C ALA A 278 3.78 -23.38 2.25
N LYS A 279 2.79 -23.24 1.39
CA LYS A 279 2.24 -24.36 0.61
C LYS A 279 2.51 -24.12 -0.87
N VAL A 280 2.94 -25.14 -1.59
CA VAL A 280 2.99 -25.07 -3.05
C VAL A 280 1.55 -25.09 -3.56
N PRO A 281 1.08 -24.09 -4.31
CA PRO A 281 -0.28 -24.14 -4.83
C PRO A 281 -0.43 -25.37 -5.74
N ALA A 282 -1.54 -26.12 -5.66
CA ALA A 282 -1.74 -27.30 -6.51
C ALA A 282 -1.79 -26.88 -7.98
N GLY A 283 -0.87 -27.37 -8.82
CA GLY A 283 -0.79 -27.02 -10.25
C GLY A 283 -1.89 -27.69 -11.05
N GLU A 284 -2.62 -26.89 -11.82
CA GLU A 284 -3.13 -27.33 -13.12
C GLU A 284 -1.88 -27.76 -13.91
N GLU A 285 -1.79 -29.06 -14.21
CA GLU A 285 -0.69 -29.62 -14.97
C GLU A 285 -0.49 -28.81 -16.24
N ARG A 286 0.78 -28.45 -16.48
CA ARG A 286 1.27 -27.94 -17.76
C ARG A 286 0.79 -28.89 -18.84
N ARG A 287 -0.32 -28.56 -19.50
CA ARG A 287 -0.83 -29.33 -20.64
C ARG A 287 0.25 -29.27 -21.73
N PRO A 288 0.74 -30.44 -22.20
CA PRO A 288 1.86 -30.53 -23.13
C PRO A 288 1.57 -29.87 -24.48
#